data_AF-A0A7G1G6L7-F1
#
_entry.id   AF-A0A7G1G6L7-F1
#
_cell.length_a   1.000
_cell.length_b   1.000
_cell.length_c   1.000
_cell.angle_alpha   90.00
_cell.angle_beta   90.00
_cell.angle_gamma   90.00
#
_symmetry.space_group_name_H-M   'P 1'
#
loop_
_entity.id
_entity.type
_entity.pdbx_description
1 polymer ?
#
loop_
_entity_poly.entity_id
_entity_poly.type
_entity_poly.pdbx_seq_one_letter_code
_entity_poly.pdbx_strand_id
1 'polypeptide(L)'
;MKKMIYLILIFVMLGLSSCIKIDIKLPDDTNFSDLTVNQRDNFIRYIYTAYNKGAGYDFDKLKSYADDANYKYDDNVLAFYKYLVGEYTLNDIKTRVPFDGTDKHYDERIITYIKSIITRFQTDVNNTTSTNWFIGTFNEKVPSMPSKYNSSFNYLNPELTTAYDKRTELINRVYDLLKYYYGSDSVYLFGEWFKEYFPTKSLSDTELKEYATYLVDCANAYTNTNLTLNRKQSTTSTFYKEKVIIKDVPVELLLATSIQESRLFPGSFRAEVINDNIYAVSFGLTHTLIDADFLYLSDSNQDIGDDSKGERNFDLLSYWYFGNNRNEETYFSDWDLMTVRGSFLYASTFLELIYQKYISFIK
;
A
#
# COMPACT_ATOMS: atom_id res chain seq x y z
N MET A 1 17.54 68.01 -9.34
CA MET A 1 16.17 67.48 -9.20
C MET A 1 15.82 66.35 -10.18
N LYS A 2 15.98 66.50 -11.51
CA LYS A 2 15.59 65.43 -12.48
C LYS A 2 16.25 64.06 -12.23
N LYS A 3 17.55 64.00 -11.92
CA LYS A 3 18.28 62.73 -11.64
C LYS A 3 17.79 61.99 -10.38
N MET A 4 17.28 62.71 -9.39
CA MET A 4 16.79 62.11 -8.13
C MET A 4 15.41 61.48 -8.31
N ILE A 5 14.59 62.05 -9.19
CA ILE A 5 13.27 61.51 -9.58
C ILE A 5 13.43 60.19 -10.33
N TYR A 6 14.41 60.08 -11.24
CA TYR A 6 14.69 58.83 -11.94
C TYR A 6 15.19 57.72 -11.00
N LEU A 7 16.00 58.07 -9.99
CA LEU A 7 16.48 57.08 -9.01
C LEU A 7 15.34 56.53 -8.14
N ILE A 8 14.41 57.40 -7.74
CA ILE A 8 13.22 57.01 -6.97
C ILE A 8 12.27 56.16 -7.83
N LEU A 9 12.07 56.50 -9.10
CA LEU A 9 11.25 55.70 -10.03
C LEU A 9 11.83 54.30 -10.28
N ILE A 10 13.15 54.15 -10.34
CA ILE A 10 13.81 52.84 -10.47
C ILE A 10 13.65 52.03 -9.18
N PHE A 11 13.76 52.65 -8.00
CA PHE A 11 13.54 51.97 -6.72
C PHE A 11 12.07 51.56 -6.49
N VAL A 12 11.11 52.37 -6.95
CA VAL A 12 9.68 52.04 -6.91
C VAL A 12 9.33 50.94 -7.91
N MET A 13 9.93 50.93 -9.12
CA MET A 13 9.75 49.81 -10.05
C MET A 13 10.36 48.51 -9.53
N LEU A 14 11.55 48.55 -8.91
CA LEU A 14 12.18 47.38 -8.31
C LEU A 14 11.40 46.84 -7.10
N GLY A 15 10.86 47.74 -6.26
CA GLY A 15 10.00 47.37 -5.11
C GLY A 15 8.60 46.88 -5.49
N LEU A 16 8.07 47.28 -6.65
CA LEU A 16 6.81 46.75 -7.19
C LEU A 16 7.00 45.46 -7.98
N SER A 17 8.19 45.22 -8.56
CA SER A 17 8.51 43.92 -9.20
C SER A 17 8.80 42.79 -8.19
N SER A 18 9.07 43.11 -6.92
CA SER A 18 9.23 42.12 -5.84
C SER A 18 7.93 41.61 -5.22
N CYS A 19 6.76 42.02 -5.73
CA CYS A 19 5.45 41.55 -5.28
C CYS A 19 4.64 40.86 -6.37
N ILE A 20 5.30 40.21 -7.33
CA ILE A 20 4.67 39.08 -8.00
C ILE A 20 4.94 37.87 -7.11
N LYS A 21 3.94 37.47 -6.31
CA LYS A 21 3.87 36.10 -5.81
C LYS A 21 3.77 35.22 -7.06
N ILE A 22 4.91 34.80 -7.58
CA ILE A 22 4.93 33.55 -8.32
C ILE A 22 4.66 32.52 -7.24
N ASP A 23 3.44 31.96 -7.24
CA ASP A 23 3.18 30.70 -6.53
C ASP A 23 4.04 29.63 -7.21
N ILE A 24 5.33 29.63 -6.88
CA ILE A 24 6.18 28.48 -7.09
C ILE A 24 5.69 27.51 -6.02
N LYS A 25 4.70 26.67 -6.35
CA LYS A 25 4.45 25.47 -5.57
C LYS A 25 5.80 24.77 -5.49
N LEU A 26 6.35 24.67 -4.28
CA LEU A 26 7.50 23.80 -4.07
C LEU A 26 7.07 22.40 -4.51
N PRO A 27 7.97 21.56 -5.05
CA PRO A 27 7.59 20.22 -5.51
C PRO A 27 6.86 19.40 -4.44
N ASP A 28 7.16 19.65 -3.17
CA ASP A 28 6.55 19.03 -1.98
C ASP A 28 5.11 19.53 -1.68
N ASP A 29 4.63 20.56 -2.37
CA ASP A 29 3.27 21.13 -2.28
C ASP A 29 2.39 20.78 -3.48
N THR A 30 2.91 20.03 -4.46
CA THR A 30 2.08 19.49 -5.55
C THR A 30 1.27 18.35 -4.98
N ASN A 31 -0.05 18.38 -5.09
CA ASN A 31 -0.93 17.27 -4.73
C ASN A 31 -1.24 16.44 -5.99
N PHE A 32 -1.57 15.16 -5.84
CA PHE A 32 -1.98 14.29 -6.96
C PHE A 32 -3.09 14.90 -7.82
N SER A 33 -3.98 15.66 -7.18
CA SER A 33 -5.09 16.37 -7.82
C SER A 33 -4.67 17.56 -8.69
N ASP A 34 -3.44 18.07 -8.54
CA ASP A 34 -2.91 19.18 -9.34
C ASP A 34 -2.32 18.73 -10.69
N LEU A 35 -2.10 17.42 -10.87
CA LEU A 35 -1.49 16.86 -12.07
C LEU A 35 -2.47 16.84 -13.26
N THR A 36 -1.97 17.12 -14.46
CA THR A 36 -2.70 16.82 -15.70
C THR A 36 -2.93 15.31 -15.82
N VAL A 37 -3.93 14.89 -16.61
CA VAL A 37 -4.23 13.46 -16.85
C VAL A 37 -2.97 12.67 -17.27
N ASN A 38 -2.16 13.20 -18.18
CA ASN A 38 -0.94 12.52 -18.64
C ASN A 38 0.14 12.44 -17.54
N GLN A 39 0.34 13.51 -16.78
CA GLN A 39 1.28 13.53 -15.66
C GLN A 39 0.86 12.53 -14.58
N ARG A 40 -0.42 12.54 -14.23
CA ARG A 40 -1.05 11.63 -13.27
C ARG A 40 -0.87 10.17 -13.70
N ASP A 41 -1.24 9.84 -14.93
CA ASP A 41 -1.17 8.47 -15.44
C ASP A 41 0.27 7.93 -15.45
N ASN A 42 1.23 8.75 -15.91
CA ASN A 42 2.65 8.39 -15.86
C ASN A 42 3.14 8.24 -14.42
N PHE A 43 2.72 9.13 -13.53
CA PHE A 43 3.17 9.09 -12.16
C PHE A 43 2.63 7.88 -11.38
N ILE A 44 1.39 7.46 -11.64
CA ILE A 44 0.85 6.19 -11.12
C ILE A 44 1.76 5.03 -11.54
N ARG A 45 2.13 4.98 -12.83
CA ARG A 45 3.00 3.92 -13.35
C ARG A 45 4.36 3.93 -12.65
N TYR A 46 4.98 5.10 -12.48
CA TYR A 46 6.29 5.22 -11.84
C TYR A 46 6.26 4.93 -10.34
N ILE A 47 5.25 5.44 -9.60
CA ILE A 47 5.09 5.15 -8.17
C ILE A 47 4.96 3.65 -7.97
N TYR A 48 4.10 2.99 -8.73
CA TYR A 48 3.89 1.56 -8.55
C TYR A 48 5.08 0.72 -9.03
N THR A 49 5.78 1.15 -10.08
CA THR A 49 7.06 0.54 -10.47
C THR A 49 8.07 0.61 -9.32
N ALA A 50 8.16 1.74 -8.61
CA ALA A 50 9.01 1.87 -7.43
C ALA A 50 8.52 1.01 -6.25
N TYR A 51 7.21 0.90 -6.07
CA TYR A 51 6.60 0.03 -5.06
C TYR A 51 7.01 -1.44 -5.26
N ASN A 52 6.95 -1.90 -6.51
CA ASN A 52 7.19 -3.30 -6.88
C ASN A 52 8.68 -3.65 -7.08
N LYS A 53 9.45 -2.81 -7.78
CA LYS A 53 10.89 -3.05 -8.03
C LYS A 53 11.80 -2.57 -6.91
N GLY A 54 11.28 -1.75 -5.99
CA GLY A 54 12.03 -1.17 -4.89
C GLY A 54 12.32 0.32 -5.08
N ALA A 55 12.13 1.09 -4.01
CA ALA A 55 12.25 2.55 -4.03
C ALA A 55 13.70 3.08 -4.02
N GLY A 56 14.69 2.18 -4.04
CA GLY A 56 16.12 2.52 -4.02
C GLY A 56 16.67 3.07 -5.34
N TYR A 57 16.02 2.77 -6.47
CA TYR A 57 16.44 3.24 -7.79
C TYR A 57 16.33 4.77 -7.95
N ASP A 58 17.01 5.32 -8.96
CA ASP A 58 16.77 6.70 -9.40
C ASP A 58 15.55 6.76 -10.35
N PHE A 59 15.10 7.99 -10.63
CA PHE A 59 13.91 8.21 -11.45
C PHE A 59 14.07 7.70 -12.88
N ASP A 60 15.22 7.90 -13.52
CA ASP A 60 15.46 7.48 -14.90
C ASP A 60 15.43 5.95 -15.03
N LYS A 61 15.99 5.24 -14.05
CA LYS A 61 15.96 3.78 -14.01
C LYS A 61 14.52 3.27 -13.81
N LEU A 62 13.75 3.87 -12.91
CA LEU A 62 12.34 3.50 -12.72
C LEU A 62 11.51 3.77 -13.97
N LYS A 63 11.70 4.93 -14.60
CA LYS A 63 11.07 5.26 -15.87
C LYS A 63 11.42 4.24 -16.95
N SER A 64 12.68 3.80 -17.01
CA SER A 64 13.09 2.77 -17.98
C SER A 64 12.40 1.42 -17.76
N TYR A 65 12.11 1.05 -16.51
CA TYR A 65 11.33 -0.15 -16.21
C TYR A 65 9.85 0.02 -16.57
N ALA A 66 9.25 1.15 -16.21
CA ALA A 66 7.85 1.44 -16.53
C ALA A 66 7.61 1.55 -18.06
N ASP A 67 8.59 2.05 -18.81
CA ASP A 67 8.48 2.16 -20.28
C ASP A 67 8.87 0.86 -21.01
N ASP A 68 9.33 -0.18 -20.30
CA ASP A 68 9.59 -1.49 -20.90
C ASP A 68 8.27 -2.14 -21.31
N ALA A 69 8.12 -2.46 -22.59
CA ALA A 69 6.93 -3.08 -23.13
C ALA A 69 6.58 -4.43 -22.48
N ASN A 70 7.54 -5.11 -21.86
CA ASN A 70 7.33 -6.39 -21.18
C ASN A 70 6.92 -6.24 -19.71
N TYR A 71 7.08 -5.05 -19.12
CA TYR A 71 6.62 -4.80 -17.75
C TYR A 71 5.15 -4.38 -17.76
N LYS A 72 4.28 -5.15 -17.10
CA LYS A 72 2.80 -4.97 -17.14
C LYS A 72 2.16 -4.61 -15.80
N TYR A 73 2.94 -4.63 -14.73
CA TYR A 73 2.47 -4.45 -13.36
C TYR A 73 1.91 -3.04 -13.13
N ASP A 74 2.65 -2.03 -13.58
CA ASP A 74 2.29 -0.63 -13.56
C ASP A 74 1.10 -0.28 -14.47
N ASP A 75 1.06 -0.85 -15.68
CA ASP A 75 -0.08 -0.73 -16.61
C ASP A 75 -1.37 -1.28 -16.00
N ASN A 76 -1.28 -2.37 -15.23
CA ASN A 76 -2.43 -2.95 -14.53
C ASN A 76 -2.92 -2.04 -13.41
N VAL A 77 -2.02 -1.51 -12.57
CA VAL A 77 -2.40 -0.56 -11.51
C VAL A 77 -3.02 0.70 -12.09
N LEU A 78 -2.48 1.24 -13.17
CA LEU A 78 -3.10 2.37 -13.86
C LEU A 78 -4.51 2.04 -14.34
N ALA A 79 -4.72 0.85 -14.91
CA ALA A 79 -6.03 0.45 -15.37
C ALA A 79 -7.03 0.24 -14.22
N PHE A 80 -6.59 -0.34 -13.09
CA PHE A 80 -7.43 -0.46 -11.90
C PHE A 80 -7.75 0.90 -11.30
N TYR A 81 -6.79 1.82 -11.25
CA TYR A 81 -7.02 3.20 -10.85
C TYR A 81 -8.08 3.86 -11.74
N LYS A 82 -7.92 3.76 -13.07
CA LYS A 82 -8.88 4.28 -14.07
C LYS A 82 -10.27 3.68 -13.90
N TYR A 83 -10.36 2.40 -13.57
CA TYR A 83 -11.63 1.78 -13.22
C TYR A 83 -12.23 2.40 -11.95
N LEU A 84 -11.46 2.59 -10.89
CA LEU A 84 -11.94 3.15 -9.63
C LEU A 84 -12.39 4.60 -9.76
N VAL A 85 -11.70 5.43 -10.55
CA VAL A 85 -12.13 6.82 -10.84
C VAL A 85 -13.22 6.92 -11.91
N GLY A 86 -13.60 5.79 -12.51
CA GLY A 86 -14.71 5.69 -13.46
C GLY A 86 -14.41 6.01 -14.91
N GLU A 87 -13.13 6.10 -15.28
CA GLU A 87 -12.69 6.20 -16.66
C GLU A 87 -12.83 4.86 -17.40
N TYR A 88 -12.65 3.72 -16.70
CA TYR A 88 -12.81 2.37 -17.26
C TYR A 88 -14.01 1.61 -16.67
N THR A 89 -14.46 0.60 -17.41
CA THR A 89 -15.50 -0.36 -17.02
C THR A 89 -14.89 -1.65 -16.45
N LEU A 90 -15.72 -2.49 -15.83
CA LEU A 90 -15.27 -3.80 -15.31
C LEU A 90 -14.69 -4.68 -16.42
N ASN A 91 -15.25 -4.61 -17.64
CA ASN A 91 -14.79 -5.44 -18.76
C ASN A 91 -13.38 -5.05 -19.24
N ASP A 92 -12.95 -3.81 -19.02
CA ASP A 92 -11.63 -3.32 -19.43
C ASP A 92 -10.48 -3.85 -18.53
N ILE A 93 -10.84 -4.35 -17.34
CA ILE A 93 -9.86 -4.61 -16.26
C ILE A 93 -9.94 -6.00 -15.65
N LYS A 94 -11.10 -6.67 -15.66
CA LYS A 94 -11.32 -7.91 -14.90
C LYS A 94 -10.45 -9.09 -15.30
N THR A 95 -9.93 -9.10 -16.53
CA THR A 95 -9.09 -10.19 -17.07
C THR A 95 -7.60 -9.91 -16.96
N ARG A 96 -7.19 -8.77 -16.36
CA ARG A 96 -5.78 -8.45 -16.18
C ARG A 96 -5.16 -9.43 -15.20
N VAL A 97 -4.11 -10.11 -15.62
CA VAL A 97 -3.43 -11.12 -14.80
C VAL A 97 -2.47 -10.45 -13.82
N PRO A 98 -2.42 -10.92 -12.55
CA PRO A 98 -1.52 -10.37 -11.54
C PRO A 98 -0.06 -10.80 -11.77
N PHE A 99 0.15 -11.93 -12.43
CA PHE A 99 1.46 -12.55 -12.67
C PHE A 99 1.55 -13.05 -14.12
N ASP A 100 2.75 -13.05 -14.69
CA ASP A 100 3.07 -13.64 -15.99
C ASP A 100 3.18 -15.18 -15.90
N GLY A 101 2.24 -15.83 -15.24
CA GLY A 101 1.83 -17.20 -15.53
C GLY A 101 2.85 -18.35 -15.44
N THR A 102 4.08 -18.17 -14.92
CA THR A 102 5.07 -19.27 -14.92
C THR A 102 5.62 -19.73 -13.58
N ASP A 103 5.52 -18.96 -12.49
CA ASP A 103 6.20 -19.35 -11.24
C ASP A 103 5.26 -19.77 -10.11
N LYS A 104 5.61 -20.92 -9.52
CA LYS A 104 5.04 -21.46 -8.28
C LYS A 104 5.50 -20.59 -7.11
N HIS A 105 4.91 -19.42 -6.96
CA HIS A 105 5.07 -18.58 -5.78
C HIS A 105 4.24 -19.05 -4.56
N TYR A 106 3.72 -20.26 -4.65
CA TYR A 106 2.94 -20.93 -3.61
C TYR A 106 3.81 -22.00 -2.96
N ASP A 107 4.01 -21.87 -1.66
CA ASP A 107 4.65 -22.88 -0.82
C ASP A 107 3.64 -23.30 0.26
N GLU A 108 3.41 -24.61 0.39
CA GLU A 108 2.42 -25.16 1.34
C GLU A 108 2.75 -24.83 2.81
N ARG A 109 4.03 -24.64 3.13
CA ARG A 109 4.48 -24.25 4.48
C ARG A 109 4.09 -22.80 4.77
N ILE A 110 4.18 -21.92 3.77
CA ILE A 110 3.70 -20.53 3.86
C ILE A 110 2.17 -20.48 3.93
N ILE A 111 1.45 -21.34 3.18
CA ILE A 111 -0.01 -21.49 3.35
C ILE A 111 -0.34 -21.88 4.79
N THR A 112 0.36 -22.88 5.33
CA THR A 112 0.16 -23.37 6.70
C THR A 112 0.43 -22.26 7.73
N TYR A 113 1.48 -21.46 7.50
CA TYR A 113 1.80 -20.29 8.30
C TYR A 113 0.65 -19.28 8.36
N ILE A 114 0.22 -18.80 7.19
CA ILE A 114 -0.87 -17.82 7.08
C ILE A 114 -2.17 -18.38 7.68
N LYS A 115 -2.44 -19.66 7.49
CA LYS A 115 -3.59 -20.34 8.09
C LYS A 115 -3.54 -20.31 9.62
N SER A 116 -2.36 -20.39 10.23
CA SER A 116 -2.20 -20.27 11.68
C SER A 116 -2.57 -18.86 12.18
N ILE A 117 -2.16 -17.80 11.45
CA ILE A 117 -2.51 -16.41 11.75
C ILE A 117 -4.02 -16.21 11.64
N ILE A 118 -4.61 -16.63 10.52
CA ILE A 118 -6.06 -16.55 10.28
C ILE A 118 -6.83 -17.26 11.39
N THR A 119 -6.42 -18.47 11.78
CA THR A 119 -7.07 -19.24 12.84
C THR A 119 -7.00 -18.50 14.18
N ARG A 120 -5.86 -17.85 14.45
CA ARG A 120 -5.68 -17.08 15.68
C ARG A 120 -6.60 -15.87 15.73
N PHE A 121 -6.70 -15.10 14.64
CA PHE A 121 -7.65 -13.99 14.54
C PHE A 121 -9.10 -14.47 14.67
N GLN A 122 -9.49 -15.58 14.02
CA GLN A 122 -10.84 -16.15 14.16
C GLN A 122 -11.21 -16.55 15.59
N THR A 123 -10.22 -16.94 16.40
CA THR A 123 -10.47 -17.26 17.81
C THR A 123 -10.80 -15.99 18.60
N ASP A 124 -10.16 -14.87 18.26
CA ASP A 124 -10.41 -13.56 18.88
C ASP A 124 -11.69 -12.87 18.34
N VAL A 125 -12.19 -13.26 17.17
CA VAL A 125 -13.48 -12.79 16.60
C VAL A 125 -14.65 -12.98 17.56
N ASN A 126 -14.60 -13.97 18.46
CA ASN A 126 -15.60 -14.17 19.50
C ASN A 126 -15.71 -12.98 20.49
N ASN A 127 -14.79 -12.02 20.44
CA ASN A 127 -14.81 -10.75 21.18
C ASN A 127 -15.02 -9.51 20.27
N THR A 128 -15.27 -9.68 18.97
CA THR A 128 -15.47 -8.57 18.02
C THR A 128 -16.95 -8.22 17.84
N THR A 129 -17.23 -6.95 17.49
CA THR A 129 -18.58 -6.43 17.23
C THR A 129 -19.02 -6.53 15.77
N SER A 130 -18.20 -7.12 14.89
CA SER A 130 -18.51 -7.23 13.46
C SER A 130 -19.61 -8.26 13.23
N THR A 131 -20.71 -7.86 12.61
CA THR A 131 -21.78 -8.80 12.20
C THR A 131 -21.35 -9.71 11.05
N ASN A 132 -20.32 -9.31 10.30
CA ASN A 132 -19.73 -10.08 9.22
C ASN A 132 -18.46 -10.79 9.74
N TRP A 133 -18.51 -12.13 9.77
CA TRP A 133 -17.42 -12.96 10.32
C TRP A 133 -16.12 -12.83 9.51
N PHE A 134 -16.21 -12.62 8.20
CA PHE A 134 -15.04 -12.51 7.33
C PHE A 134 -14.33 -11.18 7.60
N ILE A 135 -15.08 -10.07 7.70
CA ILE A 135 -14.53 -8.79 8.16
C ILE A 135 -13.90 -8.94 9.55
N GLY A 136 -14.61 -9.60 10.48
CA GLY A 136 -14.12 -9.83 11.84
C GLY A 136 -12.75 -10.52 11.87
N THR A 137 -12.50 -11.43 10.93
CA THR A 137 -11.23 -12.18 10.85
C THR A 137 -10.03 -11.28 10.51
N PHE A 138 -10.23 -10.14 9.86
CA PHE A 138 -9.14 -9.31 9.34
C PHE A 138 -9.20 -7.83 9.79
N ASN A 139 -10.07 -7.51 10.75
CA ASN A 139 -10.32 -6.11 11.18
C ASN A 139 -9.58 -5.69 12.45
N GLU A 140 -8.65 -6.52 12.94
CA GLU A 140 -7.86 -6.19 14.13
C GLU A 140 -7.15 -4.84 13.98
N LYS A 141 -7.03 -4.12 15.10
CA LYS A 141 -6.25 -2.88 15.18
C LYS A 141 -4.77 -3.21 15.22
N VAL A 142 -3.95 -2.34 14.65
CA VAL A 142 -2.49 -2.48 14.66
C VAL A 142 -1.82 -1.61 15.73
N PRO A 143 -0.75 -2.05 16.37
CA PRO A 143 -0.18 -3.38 16.24
C PRO A 143 -1.05 -4.46 16.89
N SER A 144 -1.21 -5.56 16.16
CA SER A 144 -1.86 -6.81 16.51
C SER A 144 -0.81 -7.74 17.14
N MET A 145 -1.18 -8.41 18.22
CA MET A 145 -0.28 -9.33 18.96
C MET A 145 1.13 -8.78 19.27
N PRO A 146 1.30 -7.54 19.76
CA PRO A 146 2.62 -6.98 19.99
C PRO A 146 3.37 -7.73 21.10
N SER A 147 4.64 -8.06 20.88
CA SER A 147 5.55 -8.56 21.93
C SER A 147 5.66 -7.57 23.10
N LYS A 148 5.54 -6.27 22.80
CA LYS A 148 5.51 -5.19 23.79
C LYS A 148 4.40 -4.20 23.48
N TYR A 149 3.46 -4.03 24.41
CA TYR A 149 2.39 -3.05 24.25
C TYR A 149 2.90 -1.60 24.43
N ASN A 150 2.39 -0.70 23.58
CA ASN A 150 2.57 0.74 23.74
C ASN A 150 1.32 1.49 23.23
N SER A 151 0.57 2.09 24.16
CA SER A 151 -0.65 2.83 23.85
C SER A 151 -0.42 4.06 22.97
N SER A 152 0.82 4.53 22.84
CA SER A 152 1.14 5.62 21.93
C SER A 152 0.95 5.26 20.46
N PHE A 153 0.69 3.99 20.10
CA PHE A 153 0.39 3.57 18.73
C PHE A 153 -1.09 3.61 18.38
N ASN A 154 -1.99 3.94 19.31
CA ASN A 154 -3.43 3.95 19.04
C ASN A 154 -3.83 4.90 17.88
N TYR A 155 -3.08 5.99 17.68
CA TYR A 155 -3.31 6.92 16.56
C TYR A 155 -3.07 6.30 15.17
N LEU A 156 -2.41 5.14 15.10
CA LEU A 156 -2.20 4.39 13.86
C LEU A 156 -3.46 3.64 13.39
N ASN A 157 -4.54 3.70 14.17
CA ASN A 157 -5.86 3.17 13.83
C ASN A 157 -6.86 4.31 13.66
N PRO A 158 -6.81 5.04 12.54
CA PRO A 158 -7.78 6.09 12.28
C PRO A 158 -9.21 5.55 12.30
N GLU A 159 -10.12 6.40 12.78
CA GLU A 159 -11.55 6.15 12.74
C GLU A 159 -12.03 6.09 11.29
N LEU A 160 -12.97 5.19 11.03
CA LEU A 160 -13.54 5.02 9.70
C LEU A 160 -14.58 6.10 9.46
N THR A 161 -14.44 6.85 8.36
CA THR A 161 -15.36 7.93 8.01
C THR A 161 -16.23 7.50 6.83
N THR A 162 -17.53 7.78 6.92
CA THR A 162 -18.50 7.49 5.85
C THR A 162 -18.84 8.71 4.99
N ALA A 163 -18.29 9.87 5.33
CA ALA A 163 -18.61 11.14 4.69
C ALA A 163 -17.51 11.57 3.72
N TYR A 164 -17.57 11.07 2.49
CA TYR A 164 -16.79 11.60 1.36
C TYR A 164 -17.49 11.32 0.03
N ASP A 165 -17.37 12.25 -0.91
CA ASP A 165 -18.26 12.39 -2.08
C ASP A 165 -18.34 11.14 -2.96
N LYS A 166 -17.20 10.46 -3.17
CA LYS A 166 -17.09 9.30 -4.07
C LYS A 166 -17.39 7.95 -3.42
N ARG A 167 -17.75 7.93 -2.12
CA ARG A 167 -17.85 6.69 -1.33
C ARG A 167 -18.72 5.62 -1.99
N THR A 168 -19.96 5.96 -2.32
CA THR A 168 -20.93 4.99 -2.87
C THR A 168 -20.46 4.40 -4.19
N GLU A 169 -19.90 5.22 -5.06
CA GLU A 169 -19.40 4.81 -6.38
C GLU A 169 -18.19 3.88 -6.25
N LEU A 170 -17.24 4.21 -5.36
CA LEU A 170 -16.09 3.35 -5.06
C LEU A 170 -16.52 2.01 -4.45
N ILE A 171 -17.45 2.01 -3.50
CA ILE A 171 -18.00 0.77 -2.90
C ILE A 171 -18.66 -0.10 -3.98
N ASN A 172 -19.39 0.49 -4.92
CA ASN A 172 -19.99 -0.27 -6.04
C ASN A 172 -18.91 -0.88 -6.93
N ARG A 173 -17.91 -0.10 -7.33
CA ARG A 173 -16.83 -0.57 -8.20
C ARG A 173 -15.98 -1.66 -7.56
N VAL A 174 -15.62 -1.52 -6.28
CA VAL A 174 -14.88 -2.54 -5.53
C VAL A 174 -15.73 -3.80 -5.36
N TYR A 175 -17.03 -3.67 -5.06
CA TYR A 175 -17.95 -4.80 -4.96
C TYR A 175 -18.07 -5.58 -6.27
N ASP A 176 -18.25 -4.90 -7.40
CA ASP A 176 -18.40 -5.56 -8.71
C ASP A 176 -17.13 -6.35 -9.08
N LEU A 177 -15.96 -5.79 -8.78
CA LEU A 177 -14.67 -6.47 -8.93
C LEU A 177 -14.54 -7.68 -8.01
N LEU A 178 -14.85 -7.50 -6.73
CA LEU A 178 -14.77 -8.54 -5.72
C LEU A 178 -15.71 -9.71 -6.07
N LYS A 179 -16.94 -9.42 -6.50
CA LYS A 179 -17.91 -10.42 -6.95
C LYS A 179 -17.37 -11.22 -8.14
N TYR A 180 -16.74 -10.56 -9.10
CA TYR A 180 -16.10 -11.24 -10.23
C TYR A 180 -14.94 -12.13 -9.77
N TYR A 181 -14.02 -11.63 -8.93
CA TYR A 181 -12.87 -12.40 -8.45
C TYR A 181 -13.25 -13.55 -7.50
N TYR A 182 -14.31 -13.39 -6.71
CA TYR A 182 -14.84 -14.45 -5.85
C TYR A 182 -15.49 -15.57 -6.66
N GLY A 183 -16.25 -15.22 -7.70
CA GLY A 183 -16.94 -16.17 -8.56
C GLY A 183 -16.09 -16.83 -9.65
N SER A 184 -14.78 -16.53 -9.72
CA SER A 184 -13.89 -17.07 -10.75
C SER A 184 -13.03 -18.21 -10.20
N ASP A 185 -12.89 -19.29 -10.96
CA ASP A 185 -12.04 -20.45 -10.63
C ASP A 185 -10.56 -20.26 -11.05
N SER A 186 -10.07 -19.02 -11.09
CA SER A 186 -8.66 -18.76 -11.43
C SER A 186 -7.82 -18.74 -10.16
N VAL A 187 -6.74 -19.55 -10.15
CA VAL A 187 -5.87 -19.84 -9.00
C VAL A 187 -5.35 -18.60 -8.26
N TYR A 188 -5.24 -17.47 -8.96
CA TYR A 188 -4.69 -16.22 -8.41
C TYR A 188 -5.74 -15.22 -7.94
N LEU A 189 -7.02 -15.56 -8.05
CA LEU A 189 -8.13 -14.68 -7.69
C LEU A 189 -8.66 -15.00 -6.30
N PHE A 190 -9.43 -14.04 -5.76
CA PHE A 190 -10.00 -14.09 -4.42
C PHE A 190 -10.69 -15.43 -4.12
N GLY A 191 -11.46 -15.99 -5.07
CA GLY A 191 -12.22 -17.22 -4.86
C GLY A 191 -11.37 -18.43 -4.50
N GLU A 192 -10.22 -18.62 -5.15
CA GLU A 192 -9.34 -19.76 -4.91
C GLU A 192 -8.59 -19.62 -3.58
N TRP A 193 -8.07 -18.43 -3.28
CA TRP A 193 -7.52 -18.16 -1.95
C TRP A 193 -8.55 -18.36 -0.83
N PHE A 194 -9.79 -17.93 -1.05
CA PHE A 194 -10.86 -18.13 -0.08
C PHE A 194 -11.13 -19.62 0.16
N LYS A 195 -11.20 -20.45 -0.89
CA LYS A 195 -11.41 -21.90 -0.77
C LYS A 195 -10.27 -22.59 -0.02
N GLU A 196 -9.03 -22.14 -0.20
CA GLU A 196 -7.85 -22.69 0.48
C GLU A 196 -7.94 -22.53 2.01
N TYR A 197 -8.31 -21.34 2.48
CA TYR A 197 -8.37 -21.05 3.91
C TYR A 197 -9.73 -21.37 4.54
N PHE A 198 -10.82 -21.33 3.77
CA PHE A 198 -12.20 -21.51 4.25
C PHE A 198 -13.01 -22.51 3.41
N PRO A 199 -12.55 -23.77 3.26
CA PRO A 199 -13.12 -24.74 2.31
C PRO A 199 -14.58 -25.12 2.60
N THR A 200 -15.06 -24.87 3.81
CA THR A 200 -16.43 -25.20 4.25
C THR A 200 -17.34 -23.99 4.40
N LYS A 201 -16.85 -22.79 4.07
CA LYS A 201 -17.63 -21.54 4.18
C LYS A 201 -17.95 -20.99 2.79
N SER A 202 -18.85 -20.02 2.76
CA SER A 202 -19.15 -19.20 1.59
C SER A 202 -19.47 -17.77 2.04
N LEU A 203 -19.38 -16.82 1.11
CA LEU A 203 -19.78 -15.43 1.32
C LEU A 203 -21.01 -15.13 0.47
N SER A 204 -22.04 -14.59 1.09
CA SER A 204 -23.20 -14.05 0.41
C SER A 204 -22.89 -12.74 -0.32
N ASP A 205 -23.75 -12.34 -1.25
CA ASP A 205 -23.65 -11.05 -1.93
C ASP A 205 -23.66 -9.88 -0.93
N THR A 206 -24.42 -9.99 0.17
CA THR A 206 -24.45 -9.01 1.25
C THR A 206 -23.10 -8.93 1.97
N GLU A 207 -22.52 -10.07 2.35
CA GLU A 207 -21.21 -10.10 3.03
C GLU A 207 -20.08 -9.57 2.14
N LEU A 208 -20.12 -9.86 0.84
CA LEU A 208 -19.17 -9.29 -0.13
C LEU A 208 -19.33 -7.77 -0.24
N LYS A 209 -20.57 -7.26 -0.21
CA LYS A 209 -20.84 -5.82 -0.26
C LYS A 209 -20.37 -5.10 1.00
N GLU A 210 -20.58 -5.70 2.16
CA GLU A 210 -20.06 -5.21 3.44
C GLU A 210 -18.53 -5.22 3.45
N TYR A 211 -17.89 -6.27 2.92
CA TYR A 211 -16.44 -6.33 2.83
C TYR A 211 -15.87 -5.26 1.89
N ALA A 212 -16.47 -5.07 0.72
CA ALA A 212 -16.12 -3.97 -0.19
C ALA A 212 -16.27 -2.60 0.47
N THR A 213 -17.34 -2.41 1.27
CA THR A 213 -17.56 -1.19 2.06
C THR A 213 -16.44 -0.97 3.06
N TYR A 214 -16.09 -2.02 3.80
CA TYR A 214 -15.03 -1.96 4.81
C TYR A 214 -13.66 -1.63 4.20
N LEU A 215 -13.28 -2.27 3.09
CA LEU A 215 -12.04 -1.97 2.37
C LEU A 215 -11.97 -0.50 1.94
N VAL A 216 -13.05 0.01 1.37
CA VAL A 216 -13.13 1.38 0.85
C VAL A 216 -13.07 2.40 1.97
N ASP A 217 -13.78 2.18 3.08
CA ASP A 217 -13.74 3.06 4.25
C ASP A 217 -12.38 3.03 4.96
N CYS A 218 -11.74 1.86 5.07
CA CYS A 218 -10.39 1.73 5.60
C CYS A 218 -9.35 2.44 4.70
N ALA A 219 -9.39 2.22 3.39
CA ALA A 219 -8.47 2.87 2.46
C ALA A 219 -8.62 4.41 2.52
N ASN A 220 -9.86 4.90 2.62
CA ASN A 220 -10.13 6.33 2.80
C ASN A 220 -9.52 6.88 4.10
N ALA A 221 -9.71 6.17 5.22
CA ALA A 221 -9.14 6.56 6.51
C ALA A 221 -7.60 6.61 6.47
N TYR A 222 -6.94 5.67 5.80
CA TYR A 222 -5.48 5.65 5.64
C TYR A 222 -4.93 6.58 4.54
N THR A 223 -5.77 7.33 3.84
CA THR A 223 -5.33 8.33 2.84
C THR A 223 -5.76 9.76 3.16
N ASN A 224 -6.72 9.97 4.06
CA ASN A 224 -7.32 11.29 4.32
C ASN A 224 -7.23 11.77 5.78
N THR A 225 -6.56 11.04 6.67
CA THR A 225 -6.47 11.42 8.10
C THR A 225 -5.22 12.19 8.47
N ASN A 226 -4.34 12.50 7.51
CA ASN A 226 -3.07 13.20 7.73
C ASN A 226 -2.20 12.55 8.82
N LEU A 227 -2.26 11.22 8.92
CA LEU A 227 -1.49 10.45 9.88
C LEU A 227 -0.01 10.80 9.68
N THR A 228 0.62 11.25 10.77
CA THR A 228 1.99 11.74 10.76
C THR A 228 2.91 10.73 11.43
N LEU A 229 3.93 10.28 10.69
CA LEU A 229 4.98 9.38 11.16
C LEU A 229 6.29 10.13 11.24
N ASN A 230 6.91 10.13 12.41
CA ASN A 230 8.24 10.71 12.61
C ASN A 230 9.26 9.57 12.64
N ARG A 231 10.35 9.74 11.89
CA ARG A 231 11.45 8.79 11.83
C ARG A 231 12.07 8.65 13.22
N LYS A 232 12.17 7.42 13.72
CA LYS A 232 12.65 7.07 15.07
C LYS A 232 14.18 7.01 15.17
N GLN A 233 14.84 6.81 14.03
CA GLN A 233 16.27 6.55 13.95
C GLN A 233 16.92 7.52 12.95
N SER A 234 18.19 7.82 13.13
CA SER A 234 18.95 8.67 12.19
C SER A 234 19.48 7.86 11.03
N THR A 235 19.46 8.42 9.81
CA THR A 235 20.06 7.80 8.63
C THR A 235 20.52 8.83 7.61
N THR A 236 21.51 8.43 6.80
CA THR A 236 22.00 9.17 5.63
C THR A 236 21.14 8.93 4.39
N SER A 237 20.21 7.97 4.43
CA SER A 237 19.29 7.71 3.32
C SER A 237 18.41 8.94 3.05
N THR A 238 18.35 9.33 1.78
CA THR A 238 17.49 10.43 1.30
C THR A 238 16.04 10.00 1.06
N PHE A 239 15.77 8.69 1.07
CA PHE A 239 14.44 8.11 0.90
C PHE A 239 13.64 8.15 2.21
N TYR A 240 14.23 7.69 3.32
CA TYR A 240 13.56 7.67 4.62
C TYR A 240 13.52 9.07 5.24
N LYS A 241 12.49 9.85 4.88
CA LYS A 241 12.28 11.22 5.35
C LYS A 241 12.11 11.29 6.86
N GLU A 242 12.50 12.42 7.46
CA GLU A 242 12.33 12.66 8.90
C GLU A 242 10.85 12.62 9.31
N LYS A 243 9.96 13.08 8.43
CA LYS A 243 8.52 13.13 8.65
C LYS A 243 7.79 12.65 7.40
N VAL A 244 6.81 11.77 7.59
CA VAL A 244 5.88 11.31 6.55
C VAL A 244 4.49 11.74 7.00
N ILE A 245 3.76 12.46 6.15
CA ILE A 245 2.36 12.83 6.38
C ILE A 245 1.56 12.14 5.30
N ILE A 246 0.69 11.20 5.68
CA ILE A 246 -0.08 10.43 4.71
C ILE A 246 -1.27 11.28 4.25
N LYS A 247 -1.16 11.88 3.07
CA LYS A 247 -2.16 12.83 2.55
C LYS A 247 -2.18 12.96 1.02
N ASP A 248 -1.10 12.59 0.33
CA ASP A 248 -0.94 12.93 -1.09
C ASP A 248 -1.29 11.75 -2.01
N VAL A 249 -1.29 10.53 -1.48
CA VAL A 249 -1.71 9.32 -2.20
C VAL A 249 -3.25 9.21 -2.19
N PRO A 250 -3.93 9.17 -3.35
CA PRO A 250 -5.38 9.07 -3.40
C PRO A 250 -5.89 7.67 -3.02
N VAL A 251 -7.11 7.62 -2.47
CA VAL A 251 -7.77 6.36 -2.05
C VAL A 251 -7.83 5.33 -3.18
N GLU A 252 -8.08 5.78 -4.42
CA GLU A 252 -8.14 4.91 -5.60
C GLU A 252 -6.80 4.26 -5.92
N LEU A 253 -5.66 4.91 -5.63
CA LEU A 253 -4.33 4.33 -5.88
C LEU A 253 -3.97 3.27 -4.82
N LEU A 254 -4.33 3.51 -3.56
CA LEU A 254 -4.16 2.51 -2.50
C LEU A 254 -5.02 1.27 -2.78
N LEU A 255 -6.29 1.44 -3.18
CA LEU A 255 -7.16 0.34 -3.59
C LEU A 255 -6.66 -0.36 -4.85
N ALA A 256 -6.18 0.38 -5.87
CA ALA A 256 -5.61 -0.20 -7.08
C ALA A 256 -4.38 -1.06 -6.78
N THR A 257 -3.54 -0.63 -5.83
CA THR A 257 -2.41 -1.40 -5.31
C THR A 257 -2.90 -2.72 -4.71
N SER A 258 -3.92 -2.68 -3.84
CA SER A 258 -4.47 -3.91 -3.26
C SER A 258 -5.12 -4.83 -4.27
N ILE A 259 -5.81 -4.27 -5.27
CA ILE A 259 -6.37 -5.05 -6.37
C ILE A 259 -5.24 -5.75 -7.12
N GLN A 260 -4.17 -5.03 -7.47
CA GLN A 260 -3.05 -5.59 -8.23
C GLN A 260 -2.35 -6.72 -7.48
N GLU A 261 -2.04 -6.51 -6.21
CA GLU A 261 -1.23 -7.43 -5.42
C GLU A 261 -2.02 -8.65 -4.95
N SER A 262 -3.16 -8.43 -4.28
CA SER A 262 -3.88 -9.49 -3.57
C SER A 262 -5.19 -9.93 -4.20
N ARG A 263 -5.64 -9.23 -5.25
CA ARG A 263 -7.00 -9.34 -5.78
C ARG A 263 -8.05 -9.22 -4.66
N LEU A 264 -7.74 -8.35 -3.68
CA LEU A 264 -8.54 -8.02 -2.51
C LEU A 264 -8.65 -9.13 -1.44
N PHE A 265 -7.80 -10.17 -1.46
CA PHE A 265 -7.82 -11.23 -0.44
C PHE A 265 -6.66 -11.06 0.56
N PRO A 266 -6.91 -10.79 1.86
CA PRO A 266 -5.85 -10.49 2.83
C PRO A 266 -4.83 -11.62 3.04
N GLY A 267 -5.23 -12.89 2.91
CA GLY A 267 -4.33 -14.04 3.07
C GLY A 267 -3.59 -14.48 1.82
N SER A 268 -3.65 -13.69 0.74
CA SER A 268 -2.86 -13.99 -0.45
C SER A 268 -1.40 -13.65 -0.20
N PHE A 269 -0.50 -14.36 -0.86
CA PHE A 269 0.93 -14.12 -0.75
C PHE A 269 1.69 -14.45 -2.03
N ARG A 270 2.95 -14.04 -2.06
CA ARG A 270 3.97 -14.43 -3.04
C ARG A 270 5.28 -14.70 -2.31
N ALA A 271 5.81 -15.91 -2.48
CA ALA A 271 7.16 -16.26 -2.07
C ALA A 271 8.18 -15.78 -3.12
N GLU A 272 9.24 -15.12 -2.66
CA GLU A 272 10.38 -14.74 -3.50
C GLU A 272 11.45 -15.83 -3.39
N VAL A 273 11.75 -16.48 -4.52
CA VAL A 273 12.60 -17.68 -4.56
C VAL A 273 13.86 -17.40 -5.38
N ILE A 274 15.03 -17.73 -4.82
CA ILE A 274 16.32 -17.73 -5.52
C ILE A 274 17.04 -19.03 -5.18
N ASN A 275 17.45 -19.80 -6.19
CA ASN A 275 18.14 -21.09 -6.01
C ASN A 275 17.39 -22.05 -5.07
N ASP A 276 16.08 -22.17 -5.27
CA ASP A 276 15.14 -22.97 -4.45
C ASP A 276 14.97 -22.51 -2.99
N ASN A 277 15.63 -21.43 -2.56
CA ASN A 277 15.45 -20.84 -1.24
C ASN A 277 14.44 -19.69 -1.27
N ILE A 278 13.52 -19.67 -0.31
CA ILE A 278 12.60 -18.57 -0.06
C ILE A 278 13.31 -17.54 0.81
N TYR A 279 13.75 -16.43 0.22
CA TYR A 279 14.48 -15.38 0.96
C TYR A 279 13.58 -14.24 1.44
N ALA A 280 12.36 -14.14 0.90
CA ALA A 280 11.37 -13.16 1.32
C ALA A 280 9.96 -13.64 0.98
N VAL A 281 8.98 -13.12 1.70
CA VAL A 281 7.56 -13.35 1.42
C VAL A 281 6.85 -12.02 1.38
N SER A 282 5.94 -11.83 0.44
CA SER A 282 5.03 -10.69 0.45
C SER A 282 3.62 -11.19 0.65
N PHE A 283 2.87 -10.61 1.58
CA PHE A 283 1.50 -11.03 1.87
C PHE A 283 0.66 -9.87 2.42
N GLY A 284 -0.62 -10.12 2.69
CA GLY A 284 -1.60 -9.09 3.03
C GLY A 284 -2.39 -8.62 1.81
N LEU A 285 -3.15 -7.52 1.96
CA LEU A 285 -3.86 -6.93 0.83
C LEU A 285 -2.92 -6.25 -0.17
N THR A 286 -1.78 -5.77 0.28
CA THR A 286 -0.87 -4.92 -0.51
C THR A 286 0.48 -5.57 -0.77
N HIS A 287 0.65 -6.85 -0.38
CA HIS A 287 1.88 -7.64 -0.53
C HIS A 287 3.11 -6.85 -0.07
N THR A 288 3.10 -6.43 1.19
CA THR A 288 4.30 -5.82 1.79
C THR A 288 5.34 -6.91 1.95
N LEU A 289 6.52 -6.70 1.36
CA LEU A 289 7.62 -7.66 1.40
C LEU A 289 8.25 -7.68 2.81
N ILE A 290 8.36 -8.87 3.37
CA ILE A 290 9.06 -9.18 4.62
C ILE A 290 10.19 -10.16 4.36
N ASP A 291 11.27 -10.02 5.11
CA ASP A 291 12.35 -11.00 5.12
C ASP A 291 11.86 -12.33 5.71
N ALA A 292 12.13 -13.44 4.99
CA ALA A 292 11.67 -14.76 5.39
C ALA A 292 12.21 -15.20 6.76
N ASP A 293 13.34 -14.64 7.23
CA ASP A 293 13.90 -14.90 8.55
C ASP A 293 13.05 -14.39 9.73
N PHE A 294 12.02 -13.57 9.47
CA PHE A 294 11.05 -13.18 10.50
C PHE A 294 9.93 -14.19 10.71
N LEU A 295 9.65 -15.03 9.71
CA LEU A 295 8.58 -16.03 9.83
C LEU A 295 9.07 -17.15 10.74
N TYR A 296 8.31 -17.54 11.78
CA TYR A 296 8.77 -18.55 12.76
C TYR A 296 9.19 -19.89 12.13
N LEU A 297 8.74 -20.17 10.90
CA LEU A 297 9.07 -21.38 10.18
C LEU A 297 10.50 -21.42 9.63
N SER A 298 11.21 -20.30 9.48
CA SER A 298 12.63 -20.27 9.09
C SER A 298 13.49 -21.07 10.08
N ASP A 299 13.18 -21.00 11.38
CA ASP A 299 13.85 -21.75 12.45
C ASP A 299 13.85 -23.28 12.24
N SER A 300 12.92 -23.79 11.42
CA SER A 300 12.72 -25.23 11.17
C SER A 300 12.87 -25.64 9.70
N ASN A 301 13.11 -24.70 8.78
CA ASN A 301 13.23 -24.94 7.34
C ASN A 301 14.46 -24.20 6.79
N GLN A 302 15.53 -24.93 6.51
CA GLN A 302 16.82 -24.35 6.08
C GLN A 302 16.77 -23.66 4.71
N ASP A 303 15.75 -23.92 3.92
CA ASP A 303 15.48 -23.32 2.61
C ASP A 303 14.57 -22.08 2.71
N ILE A 304 14.27 -21.61 3.93
CA ILE A 304 13.46 -20.41 4.19
C ILE A 304 14.26 -19.46 5.08
N GLY A 305 14.57 -18.28 4.53
CA GLY A 305 15.49 -17.32 5.13
C GLY A 305 16.94 -17.55 4.71
N ASP A 306 17.83 -16.65 5.14
CA ASP A 306 19.27 -16.76 4.95
C ASP A 306 20.07 -16.46 6.23
N ASP A 307 19.40 -16.53 7.39
CA ASP A 307 19.91 -16.15 8.72
C ASP A 307 20.31 -14.66 8.83
N SER A 308 19.98 -13.82 7.84
CA SER A 308 20.33 -12.40 7.79
C SER A 308 19.10 -11.51 7.79
N LYS A 309 18.46 -11.43 8.96
CA LYS A 309 17.27 -10.59 9.21
C LYS A 309 17.42 -9.15 8.77
N GLY A 310 16.45 -8.72 7.98
CA GLY A 310 16.07 -7.33 7.76
C GLY A 310 16.10 -6.92 6.31
N GLU A 311 15.93 -5.63 6.09
CA GLU A 311 16.13 -5.01 4.77
C GLU A 311 15.02 -5.26 3.73
N ARG A 312 13.84 -5.71 4.14
CA ARG A 312 12.62 -5.63 3.33
C ARG A 312 11.70 -4.52 3.83
N ASN A 313 10.65 -4.25 3.06
CA ASN A 313 9.80 -3.08 3.28
C ASN A 313 9.14 -3.10 4.66
N PHE A 314 8.67 -4.27 5.11
CA PHE A 314 8.14 -4.43 6.46
C PHE A 314 9.18 -4.05 7.51
N ASP A 315 10.35 -4.70 7.51
CA ASP A 315 11.39 -4.54 8.53
C ASP A 315 11.89 -3.10 8.60
N LEU A 316 12.12 -2.49 7.43
CA LEU A 316 12.63 -1.13 7.32
C LEU A 316 11.59 -0.11 7.80
N LEU A 317 10.33 -0.21 7.40
CA LEU A 317 9.29 0.72 7.88
C LEU A 317 9.03 0.54 9.37
N SER A 318 9.02 -0.70 9.85
CA SER A 318 8.92 -1.05 11.25
C SER A 318 10.04 -0.42 12.07
N TYR A 319 11.28 -0.52 11.60
CA TYR A 319 12.45 0.06 12.25
C TYR A 319 12.46 1.60 12.20
N TRP A 320 12.22 2.18 11.02
CA TRP A 320 12.34 3.63 10.82
C TRP A 320 11.17 4.41 11.41
N TYR A 321 9.94 3.89 11.40
CA TYR A 321 8.74 4.65 11.77
C TYR A 321 7.92 4.04 12.90
N PHE A 322 7.86 2.72 13.01
CA PHE A 322 6.98 2.05 13.97
C PHE A 322 7.69 1.56 15.25
N GLY A 323 9.00 1.75 15.35
CA GLY A 323 9.77 1.61 16.58
C GLY A 323 10.27 0.20 16.89
N ASN A 324 10.16 -0.74 15.96
CA ASN A 324 10.81 -2.04 16.08
C ASN A 324 12.34 -1.87 16.12
N ASN A 325 13.03 -2.84 16.71
CA ASN A 325 14.47 -2.98 16.51
C ASN A 325 14.74 -3.54 15.10
N ARG A 326 15.94 -3.31 14.57
CA ARG A 326 16.26 -3.59 13.15
C ARG A 326 16.03 -5.06 12.75
N ASN A 327 16.18 -5.99 13.69
CA ASN A 327 16.15 -7.43 13.46
C ASN A 327 15.12 -8.13 14.39
N GLU A 328 14.15 -7.40 14.94
CA GLU A 328 13.18 -7.95 15.91
C GLU A 328 11.78 -7.31 15.79
N GLU A 329 10.75 -8.14 15.96
CA GLU A 329 9.34 -7.71 16.03
C GLU A 329 8.95 -7.25 17.45
N THR A 330 9.43 -6.05 17.83
CA THR A 330 9.22 -5.53 19.19
C THR A 330 7.79 -5.04 19.43
N TYR A 331 7.26 -4.23 18.51
CA TYR A 331 5.96 -3.58 18.62
C TYR A 331 5.02 -4.02 17.51
N PHE A 332 5.52 -4.14 16.28
CA PHE A 332 4.77 -4.61 15.12
C PHE A 332 5.28 -5.98 14.72
N SER A 333 4.35 -6.86 14.34
CA SER A 333 4.63 -8.22 13.87
C SER A 333 4.17 -8.34 12.43
N ASP A 334 4.75 -9.27 11.69
CA ASP A 334 4.35 -9.61 10.33
C ASP A 334 2.84 -9.98 10.25
N TRP A 335 2.25 -10.43 11.35
CA TRP A 335 0.81 -10.65 11.48
C TRP A 335 -0.02 -9.37 11.26
N ASP A 336 0.54 -8.18 11.51
CA ASP A 336 -0.10 -6.91 11.21
C ASP A 336 -0.44 -6.79 9.72
N LEU A 337 0.40 -7.34 8.85
CA LEU A 337 0.19 -7.30 7.40
C LEU A 337 -1.06 -8.08 6.98
N MET A 338 -1.46 -9.09 7.76
CA MET A 338 -2.68 -9.87 7.51
C MET A 338 -3.96 -9.11 7.86
N THR A 339 -3.87 -8.03 8.66
CA THR A 339 -5.01 -7.16 8.93
C THR A 339 -5.21 -6.16 7.79
N VAL A 340 -6.46 -5.77 7.51
CA VAL A 340 -6.74 -4.72 6.52
C VAL A 340 -6.09 -3.40 6.91
N ARG A 341 -6.10 -3.08 8.21
CA ARG A 341 -5.50 -1.86 8.76
C ARG A 341 -4.00 -1.83 8.61
N GLY A 342 -3.30 -2.92 8.92
CA GLY A 342 -1.85 -3.02 8.78
C GLY A 342 -1.43 -3.00 7.31
N SER A 343 -2.07 -3.78 6.45
CA SER A 343 -1.83 -3.71 4.99
C SER A 343 -1.88 -2.26 4.48
N PHE A 344 -2.95 -1.53 4.79
CA PHE A 344 -3.08 -0.15 4.36
C PHE A 344 -2.10 0.80 5.03
N LEU A 345 -1.81 0.66 6.33
CA LEU A 345 -0.82 1.49 7.02
C LEU A 345 0.57 1.37 6.37
N TYR A 346 1.05 0.15 6.12
CA TYR A 346 2.37 -0.06 5.50
C TYR A 346 2.39 0.46 4.06
N ALA A 347 1.38 0.12 3.26
CA ALA A 347 1.31 0.55 1.88
C ALA A 347 1.17 2.07 1.73
N SER A 348 0.31 2.72 2.52
CA SER A 348 0.14 4.17 2.46
C SER A 348 1.41 4.89 2.91
N THR A 349 2.10 4.39 3.93
CA THR A 349 3.41 4.91 4.36
C THR A 349 4.45 4.80 3.25
N PHE A 350 4.55 3.63 2.60
CA PHE A 350 5.53 3.40 1.56
C PHE A 350 5.24 4.21 0.29
N LEU A 351 3.98 4.23 -0.15
CA LEU A 351 3.54 5.02 -1.30
C LEU A 351 3.78 6.52 -1.07
N GLU A 352 3.57 7.02 0.14
CA GLU A 352 3.82 8.43 0.50
C GLU A 352 5.33 8.77 0.46
N LEU A 353 6.20 7.86 0.92
CA LEU A 353 7.65 8.04 0.79
C LEU A 353 8.10 8.07 -0.68
N ILE A 354 7.54 7.17 -1.50
CA ILE A 354 7.79 7.13 -2.94
C ILE A 354 7.29 8.41 -3.61
N TYR A 355 6.08 8.86 -3.25
CA TYR A 355 5.48 10.11 -3.72
C TYR A 355 6.44 11.29 -3.47
N GLN A 356 6.84 11.49 -2.21
CA GLN A 356 7.73 12.58 -1.81
C GLN A 356 9.11 12.50 -2.48
N LYS A 357 9.58 11.29 -2.82
CA LYS A 357 10.84 11.13 -3.55
C LYS A 357 10.71 11.55 -5.02
N TYR A 358 9.59 11.23 -5.69
CA TYR A 358 9.51 11.30 -7.15
C TYR A 358 8.57 12.37 -7.73
N ILE A 359 7.69 12.98 -6.93
CA ILE A 359 6.72 13.97 -7.44
C ILE A 359 7.39 15.12 -8.19
N SER A 360 8.57 15.57 -7.72
CA SER A 360 9.34 16.66 -8.33
C SER A 360 9.86 16.39 -9.75
N PHE A 361 9.87 15.13 -10.19
CA PHE A 361 10.32 14.74 -11.52
C PHE A 361 9.19 14.72 -12.55
N ILE A 362 7.94 14.87 -12.10
CA ILE A 362 6.76 14.94 -12.98
C ILE A 362 6.59 16.38 -13.44
N LYS A 363 6.80 16.60 -14.75
CA LYS A 363 6.72 17.91 -15.40
C LYS A 363 5.65 17.95 -16.47
#